data_AF-W1I899-F1
#
_entry.id   AF-W1I899-F1
#
_cell.length_a   1.000
_cell.length_b   1.000
_cell.length_c   1.000
_cell.angle_alpha   90.00
_cell.angle_beta   90.00
_cell.angle_gamma   90.00
#
_symmetry.space_group_name_H-M   'P 1'
#
loop_
_entity.id
_entity.type
_entity.pdbx_description
1 polymer ?
#
loop_
_entity_poly.entity_id
_entity_poly.type
_entity_poly.pdbx_seq_one_letter_code
_entity_poly.pdbx_strand_id
1 'polypeptide(L)'
;MQILKNGVTKRVPGPTVINYHIDYKMDTKRGHEVPIIGKKQAFFGKEWSEKEAADLLHLGKLTSQAKNCMNCHTLLGNGAYFAPDLTKAWLDPAWQNGGPLQGMTGKNTVEEAMAEFLQHPSQYPTHARMMPDLGITADEAKGLVAFLKHMSSIDTNGFPRNFSKTVETFKAGGSHAH
;
A
#
# COMPACT_ATOMS: atom_id res chain seq x y z
N MET A 1 -6.00 19.96 12.53
CA MET A 1 -4.85 19.81 11.60
C MET A 1 -3.58 19.62 12.44
N GLN A 2 -3.41 18.44 13.04
CA GLN A 2 -2.40 18.17 14.08
C GLN A 2 -1.61 16.88 13.80
N ILE A 3 -1.53 16.47 12.52
CA ILE A 3 -0.82 15.24 12.08
C ILE A 3 0.70 15.51 11.88
N LEU A 4 1.16 16.75 12.05
CA LEU A 4 2.49 17.21 11.61
C LEU A 4 3.43 17.67 12.75
N LYS A 5 3.15 17.33 14.00
CA LYS A 5 4.06 17.68 15.11
C LYS A 5 4.90 16.48 15.48
N ASN A 6 6.09 16.44 14.86
CA ASN A 6 7.34 15.83 15.32
C ASN A 6 7.95 14.88 14.27
N GLY A 7 8.94 15.39 13.54
CA GLY A 7 9.99 14.56 12.94
C GLY A 7 9.88 14.18 11.47
N VAL A 8 8.83 14.56 10.73
CA VAL A 8 8.71 14.19 9.32
C VAL A 8 8.17 15.35 8.47
N THR A 9 8.85 15.66 7.37
CA THR A 9 8.56 16.83 6.51
C THR A 9 7.12 16.80 5.98
N LYS A 10 6.57 17.93 5.50
CA LYS A 10 5.23 17.99 4.88
C LYS A 10 4.98 16.89 3.82
N ARG A 11 6.05 16.31 3.24
CA ARG A 11 5.98 15.29 2.19
C ARG A 11 5.98 13.85 2.66
N VAL A 12 6.56 13.56 3.82
CA VAL A 12 6.59 12.19 4.36
C VAL A 12 5.82 12.25 5.68
N PRO A 13 4.66 11.60 5.80
CA PRO A 13 3.91 11.64 7.05
C PRO A 13 4.60 10.86 8.18
N GLY A 14 4.25 11.19 9.43
CA GLY A 14 4.62 10.40 10.60
C GLY A 14 4.00 9.00 10.60
N PRO A 15 4.47 8.09 11.46
CA PRO A 15 4.04 6.69 11.47
C PRO A 15 2.55 6.53 11.77
N THR A 16 1.96 7.43 12.55
CA THR A 16 0.53 7.43 12.90
C THR A 16 -0.41 7.66 11.72
N VAL A 17 0.12 7.97 10.52
CA VAL A 17 -0.68 8.09 9.29
C VAL A 17 -1.45 6.81 8.96
N ILE A 18 -0.99 5.63 9.42
CA ILE A 18 -1.70 4.36 9.26
C ILE A 18 -3.08 4.34 9.93
N ASN A 19 -3.32 5.23 10.91
CA ASN A 19 -4.61 5.42 11.58
C ASN A 19 -5.58 6.32 10.80
N TYR A 20 -5.26 6.65 9.55
CA TYR A 20 -6.08 7.52 8.72
C TYR A 20 -6.40 6.84 7.39
N HIS A 21 -7.52 7.24 6.81
CA HIS A 21 -7.83 6.92 5.43
C HIS A 21 -6.84 7.65 4.50
N ILE A 22 -6.30 6.93 3.52
CA ILE A 22 -5.33 7.46 2.54
C ILE A 22 -5.99 7.42 1.17
N ASP A 23 -5.86 8.50 0.43
CA ASP A 23 -6.39 8.66 -0.93
C ASP A 23 -5.33 9.37 -1.79
N TYR A 24 -5.51 9.40 -3.11
CA TYR A 24 -4.57 10.01 -4.06
C TYR A 24 -5.35 10.71 -5.18
N LYS A 25 -5.27 12.04 -5.24
CA LYS A 25 -6.14 12.87 -6.10
C LYS A 25 -5.37 13.92 -6.85
N MET A 26 -5.84 14.24 -8.05
CA MET A 26 -5.35 15.37 -8.83
C MET A 26 -5.47 16.68 -8.05
N ASP A 27 -4.34 17.36 -7.85
CA ASP A 27 -4.28 18.74 -7.37
C ASP A 27 -4.12 19.66 -8.58
N THR A 28 -5.15 20.46 -8.88
CA THR A 28 -5.17 21.36 -10.04
C THR A 28 -4.13 22.48 -9.95
N LYS A 29 -3.73 22.88 -8.74
CA LYS A 29 -2.68 23.88 -8.53
C LYS A 29 -1.30 23.30 -8.76
N ARG A 30 -1.09 22.03 -8.41
CA ARG A 30 0.19 21.34 -8.60
C ARG A 30 0.33 20.68 -9.96
N GLY A 31 -0.78 20.41 -10.66
CA GLY A 31 -0.80 19.77 -11.97
C GLY A 31 -0.54 18.26 -11.94
N HIS A 32 -0.61 17.64 -10.76
CA HIS A 32 -0.38 16.21 -10.57
C HIS A 32 -1.13 15.67 -9.35
N GLU A 33 -1.17 14.36 -9.23
CA GLU A 33 -1.85 13.66 -8.13
C GLU A 33 -1.04 13.73 -6.83
N VAL A 34 -1.72 13.97 -5.72
CA VAL A 34 -1.11 14.13 -4.39
C VAL A 34 -1.84 13.27 -3.36
N PRO A 35 -1.14 12.78 -2.32
CA PRO A 35 -1.79 12.03 -1.25
C PRO A 35 -2.72 12.95 -0.45
N ILE A 36 -3.90 12.42 -0.12
CA ILE A 36 -4.89 13.07 0.74
C ILE A 36 -5.03 12.23 2.01
N ILE A 37 -4.74 12.84 3.16
CA ILE A 37 -4.94 12.22 4.46
C ILE A 37 -6.35 12.56 4.95
N GLY A 38 -7.21 11.55 5.00
CA GLY A 38 -8.62 11.66 5.33
C GLY A 38 -8.92 11.58 6.82
N LYS A 39 -10.10 11.02 7.13
CA LYS A 39 -10.58 10.83 8.50
C LYS A 39 -9.79 9.72 9.21
N LYS A 40 -9.84 9.71 10.54
CA LYS A 40 -9.33 8.57 11.32
C LYS A 40 -10.06 7.29 10.91
N GLN A 41 -9.31 6.20 10.85
CA GLN A 41 -9.76 4.86 10.54
C GLN A 41 -8.95 3.88 11.38
N ALA A 42 -9.61 2.89 11.99
CA ALA A 42 -8.91 1.78 12.62
C ALA A 42 -8.07 1.02 11.58
N PHE A 43 -6.96 0.45 12.03
CA PHE A 43 -6.08 -0.35 11.19
C PHE A 43 -5.80 -1.66 11.93
N PHE A 44 -6.16 -2.80 11.33
CA PHE A 44 -6.20 -4.09 12.04
C PHE A 44 -7.02 -4.00 13.34
N GLY A 45 -8.19 -3.38 13.25
CA GLY A 45 -9.17 -3.33 14.35
C GLY A 45 -8.88 -2.34 15.49
N LYS A 46 -7.75 -1.61 15.48
CA LYS A 46 -7.44 -0.62 16.51
C LYS A 46 -6.80 0.66 15.97
N GLU A 47 -6.78 1.71 16.80
CA GLU A 47 -5.89 2.86 16.62
C GLU A 47 -4.53 2.53 17.27
N TRP A 48 -3.44 2.82 16.55
CA TRP A 48 -2.07 2.54 16.99
C TRP A 48 -1.44 3.78 17.61
N SER A 49 -0.78 3.64 18.76
CA SER A 49 0.04 4.72 19.31
C SER A 49 1.22 5.03 18.39
N GLU A 50 1.84 6.20 18.56
CA GLU A 50 2.99 6.61 17.74
C GLU A 50 4.13 5.59 17.78
N LYS A 51 4.46 5.09 18.98
CA LYS A 51 5.50 4.07 19.15
C LYS A 51 5.13 2.76 18.46
N GLU A 52 3.92 2.23 18.69
CA GLU A 52 3.53 0.95 18.08
C GLU A 52 3.45 1.07 16.55
N ALA A 53 2.96 2.20 16.03
CA ALA A 53 2.94 2.45 14.59
C ALA A 53 4.37 2.52 14.02
N ALA A 54 5.31 3.20 14.70
CA ALA A 54 6.71 3.26 14.28
C ALA A 54 7.36 1.87 14.26
N ASP A 55 7.16 1.07 15.32
CA ASP A 55 7.67 -0.29 15.42
C ASP A 55 7.10 -1.18 14.30
N LEU A 56 5.81 -1.04 13.98
CA LEU A 56 5.16 -1.80 12.92
C LEU A 56 5.68 -1.42 11.52
N LEU A 57 5.88 -0.13 11.24
CA LEU A 57 6.50 0.33 9.99
C LEU A 57 7.96 -0.13 9.88
N HIS A 58 8.69 -0.13 10.98
CA HIS A 58 10.07 -0.61 11.02
C HIS A 58 10.13 -2.10 10.67
N LEU A 59 9.28 -2.92 11.29
CA LEU A 59 9.15 -4.34 10.96
C LEU A 59 8.84 -4.53 9.47
N GLY A 60 7.82 -3.85 8.94
CA GLY A 60 7.47 -3.95 7.52
C GLY A 60 8.60 -3.58 6.57
N LYS A 61 9.33 -2.50 6.87
CA LYS A 61 10.50 -2.11 6.09
C LYS A 61 11.58 -3.20 6.12
N LEU A 62 11.94 -3.71 7.30
CA LEU A 62 12.94 -4.77 7.43
C LEU A 62 12.50 -6.05 6.72
N THR A 63 11.24 -6.45 6.85
CA THR A 63 10.69 -7.60 6.13
C THR A 63 10.78 -7.39 4.62
N SER A 64 10.42 -6.22 4.09
CA SER A 64 10.49 -5.95 2.65
C SER A 64 11.91 -6.12 2.09
N GLN A 65 12.92 -5.77 2.89
CA GLN A 65 14.33 -5.90 2.57
C GLN A 65 14.79 -7.36 2.71
N ALA A 66 14.47 -8.02 3.82
CA ALA A 66 14.86 -9.39 4.12
C ALA A 66 14.25 -10.41 3.13
N LYS A 67 13.02 -10.16 2.69
CA LYS A 67 12.30 -10.99 1.70
C LYS A 67 12.58 -10.55 0.25
N ASN A 68 13.48 -9.57 0.06
CA ASN A 68 13.98 -9.12 -1.24
C ASN A 68 12.88 -8.67 -2.23
N CYS A 69 11.84 -8.00 -1.75
CA CYS A 69 10.67 -7.63 -2.55
C CYS A 69 11.05 -6.78 -3.79
N MET A 70 12.05 -5.91 -3.65
CA MET A 70 12.52 -5.03 -4.73
C MET A 70 13.24 -5.77 -5.88
N ASN A 71 13.56 -7.06 -5.72
CA ASN A 71 14.12 -7.86 -6.82
C ASN A 71 13.05 -8.35 -7.81
N CYS A 72 11.76 -8.14 -7.50
CA CYS A 72 10.67 -8.33 -8.43
C CYS A 72 9.88 -7.03 -8.68
N HIS A 73 9.69 -6.23 -7.64
CA HIS A 73 8.88 -5.02 -7.66
C HIS A 73 9.73 -3.75 -7.69
N THR A 74 9.11 -2.63 -8.04
CA THR A 74 9.63 -1.31 -7.74
C THR A 74 9.00 -0.70 -6.49
N LEU A 75 9.78 0.11 -5.77
CA LEU A 75 9.34 1.04 -4.73
C LEU A 75 9.89 2.42 -5.08
N LEU A 76 9.01 3.42 -5.17
CA LEU A 76 9.33 4.74 -5.71
C LEU A 76 9.97 4.65 -7.11
N GLY A 77 9.56 3.69 -7.93
CA GLY A 77 10.13 3.45 -9.26
C GLY A 77 11.54 2.82 -9.27
N ASN A 78 12.10 2.48 -8.11
CA ASN A 78 13.40 1.81 -7.99
C ASN A 78 13.22 0.33 -7.66
N GLY A 79 13.98 -0.56 -8.27
CA GLY A 79 13.89 -2.01 -8.06
C GLY A 79 13.92 -2.77 -9.38
N ALA A 80 13.18 -3.88 -9.45
CA ALA A 80 13.03 -4.69 -10.65
C ALA A 80 11.65 -4.51 -11.30
N TYR A 81 11.54 -4.91 -12.56
CA TYR A 81 10.35 -4.69 -13.40
C TYR A 81 9.56 -5.98 -13.67
N PHE A 82 9.71 -6.98 -12.82
CA PHE A 82 9.02 -8.27 -13.00
C PHE A 82 7.55 -8.18 -12.54
N ALA A 83 7.27 -7.40 -11.50
CA ALA A 83 5.96 -7.26 -10.88
C ALA A 83 5.59 -5.78 -10.67
N PRO A 84 4.32 -5.46 -10.36
CA PRO A 84 3.85 -4.06 -10.28
C PRO A 84 4.59 -3.19 -9.26
N ASP A 85 4.58 -1.87 -9.46
CA ASP A 85 5.13 -0.89 -8.52
C ASP A 85 4.31 -0.86 -7.22
N LEU A 86 5.01 -0.93 -6.08
CA LEU A 86 4.40 -1.03 -4.76
C LEU A 86 4.19 0.33 -4.07
N THR A 87 4.57 1.45 -4.70
CA THR A 87 4.54 2.78 -4.08
C THR A 87 3.15 3.17 -3.61
N LYS A 88 2.13 2.83 -4.40
CA LYS A 88 0.71 3.12 -4.12
C LYS A 88 -0.12 1.85 -3.96
N ALA A 89 0.50 0.71 -3.64
CA ALA A 89 -0.17 -0.60 -3.58
C ALA A 89 -1.37 -0.64 -2.63
N TRP A 90 -1.33 0.10 -1.50
CA TRP A 90 -2.48 0.19 -0.58
C TRP A 90 -3.73 0.79 -1.24
N LEU A 91 -3.54 1.63 -2.25
CA LEU A 91 -4.63 2.31 -2.98
C LEU A 91 -5.11 1.51 -4.20
N ASP A 92 -4.52 0.35 -4.48
CA ASP A 92 -4.92 -0.48 -5.62
C ASP A 92 -6.39 -0.93 -5.43
N PRO A 93 -7.29 -0.66 -6.39
CA PRO A 93 -8.68 -1.08 -6.35
C PRO A 93 -8.88 -2.58 -6.17
N ALA A 94 -7.89 -3.41 -6.52
CA ALA A 94 -7.94 -4.83 -6.33
C ALA A 94 -8.17 -5.24 -4.86
N TRP A 95 -7.68 -4.44 -3.91
CA TRP A 95 -7.85 -4.66 -2.46
C TRP A 95 -9.09 -3.99 -1.87
N GLN A 96 -9.68 -3.02 -2.57
CA GLN A 96 -10.77 -2.20 -2.04
C GLN A 96 -12.11 -2.95 -2.08
N ASN A 97 -13.15 -2.36 -1.51
CA ASN A 97 -14.48 -2.96 -1.44
C ASN A 97 -14.99 -3.41 -2.82
N GLY A 98 -15.21 -4.72 -2.96
CA GLY A 98 -15.65 -5.35 -4.21
C GLY A 98 -14.53 -5.61 -5.23
N GLY A 99 -13.27 -5.38 -4.84
CA GLY A 99 -12.08 -5.72 -5.61
C GLY A 99 -11.83 -7.24 -5.63
N PRO A 100 -11.26 -7.78 -6.72
CA PRO A 100 -11.03 -9.21 -6.89
C PRO A 100 -10.16 -9.82 -5.79
N LEU A 101 -9.12 -9.14 -5.31
CA LEU A 101 -8.22 -9.69 -4.29
C LEU A 101 -8.87 -9.71 -2.89
N GLN A 102 -9.71 -8.72 -2.58
CA GLN A 102 -10.52 -8.77 -1.36
C GLN A 102 -11.47 -9.98 -1.38
N GLY A 103 -12.17 -10.20 -2.50
CA GLY A 103 -13.06 -11.35 -2.67
C GLY A 103 -12.32 -12.69 -2.60
N MET A 104 -11.16 -12.80 -3.27
CA MET A 104 -10.37 -14.03 -3.30
C MET A 104 -9.82 -14.42 -1.92
N THR A 105 -9.40 -13.44 -1.11
CA THR A 105 -8.86 -13.70 0.24
C THR A 105 -9.95 -13.96 1.28
N GLY A 106 -11.21 -13.64 0.96
CA GLY A 106 -12.34 -13.81 1.88
C GLY A 106 -12.29 -12.91 3.13
N LYS A 107 -11.44 -11.88 3.11
CA LYS A 107 -11.28 -10.94 4.24
C LYS A 107 -12.14 -9.70 4.04
N ASN A 108 -12.63 -9.14 5.15
CA ASN A 108 -13.56 -8.03 5.14
C ASN A 108 -12.87 -6.66 5.12
N THR A 109 -11.57 -6.61 5.39
CA THR A 109 -10.78 -5.38 5.42
C THR A 109 -9.62 -5.44 4.42
N VAL A 110 -9.21 -4.28 3.91
CA VAL A 110 -8.08 -4.14 2.98
C VAL A 110 -6.81 -4.70 3.62
N GLU A 111 -6.58 -4.37 4.89
CA GLU A 111 -5.38 -4.76 5.59
C GLU A 111 -5.28 -6.28 5.85
N GLU A 112 -6.40 -6.94 6.15
CA GLU A 112 -6.43 -8.39 6.32
C GLU A 112 -6.30 -9.10 4.98
N ALA A 113 -6.93 -8.58 3.91
CA ALA A 113 -6.82 -9.15 2.57
C ALA A 113 -5.38 -9.13 2.07
N MET A 114 -4.69 -7.98 2.19
CA MET A 114 -3.28 -7.88 1.83
C MET A 114 -2.41 -8.79 2.68
N ALA A 115 -2.65 -8.87 4.00
CA ALA A 115 -1.88 -9.73 4.89
C ALA A 115 -2.07 -11.22 4.58
N GLU A 116 -3.29 -11.64 4.22
CA GLU A 116 -3.61 -13.01 3.79
C GLU A 116 -2.87 -13.36 2.50
N PHE A 117 -2.94 -12.47 1.49
CA PHE A 117 -2.22 -12.66 0.23
C PHE A 117 -0.72 -12.79 0.43
N LEU A 118 -0.12 -11.95 1.27
CA LEU A 118 1.33 -11.98 1.53
C LEU A 118 1.77 -13.29 2.21
N GLN A 119 0.93 -13.88 3.05
CA GLN A 119 1.21 -15.16 3.70
C GLN A 119 1.00 -16.36 2.77
N HIS A 120 0.07 -16.23 1.82
CA HIS A 120 -0.36 -17.34 0.95
C HIS A 120 -0.42 -16.96 -0.54
N PRO A 121 0.65 -16.42 -1.14
CA PRO A 121 0.59 -15.84 -2.49
C PRO A 121 0.28 -16.89 -3.57
N SER A 122 0.67 -18.15 -3.36
CA SER A 122 0.41 -19.25 -4.29
C SER A 122 -1.06 -19.67 -4.36
N GLN A 123 -1.88 -19.33 -3.37
CA GLN A 123 -3.32 -19.62 -3.35
C GLN A 123 -4.13 -18.64 -4.20
N TYR A 124 -3.51 -17.56 -4.66
CA TYR A 124 -4.17 -16.47 -5.38
C TYR A 124 -3.49 -16.17 -6.72
N PRO A 125 -3.43 -17.15 -7.66
CA PRO A 125 -2.81 -16.93 -8.96
C PRO A 125 -3.65 -15.94 -9.79
N THR A 126 -3.21 -14.70 -9.85
CA THR A 126 -3.87 -13.64 -10.63
C THR A 126 -3.29 -13.48 -12.03
N HIS A 127 -2.04 -13.92 -12.25
CA HIS A 127 -1.30 -13.73 -13.49
C HIS A 127 -0.35 -14.90 -13.78
N ALA A 128 0.20 -14.94 -15.00
CA ALA A 128 1.25 -15.89 -15.38
C ALA A 128 2.56 -15.70 -14.58
N ARG A 129 2.78 -14.49 -14.05
CA ARG A 129 3.89 -14.18 -13.14
C ARG A 129 3.43 -14.43 -11.71
N MET A 130 4.18 -15.25 -10.98
CA MET A 130 3.83 -15.68 -9.64
C MET A 130 4.73 -15.02 -8.60
N MET A 131 4.13 -14.55 -7.50
CA MET A 131 4.87 -14.23 -6.28
C MET A 131 5.18 -15.55 -5.55
N PRO A 132 6.45 -15.84 -5.22
CA PRO A 132 6.80 -17.05 -4.48
C PRO A 132 6.30 -16.98 -3.04
N ASP A 133 6.14 -18.14 -2.40
CA ASP A 133 6.00 -18.21 -0.95
C ASP A 133 7.35 -17.90 -0.30
N LEU A 134 7.40 -16.80 0.45
CA LEU A 134 8.60 -16.28 1.10
C LEU A 134 8.64 -16.63 2.60
N GLY A 135 7.70 -17.44 3.08
CA GLY A 135 7.54 -17.75 4.51
C GLY A 135 7.32 -16.49 5.33
N ILE A 136 6.45 -15.60 4.86
CA ILE A 136 6.08 -14.37 5.56
C ILE A 136 5.15 -14.76 6.72
N THR A 137 5.53 -14.39 7.94
CA THR A 137 4.71 -14.64 9.13
C THR A 137 3.57 -13.62 9.26
N ALA A 138 2.59 -13.89 10.12
CA ALA A 138 1.46 -12.99 10.35
C ALA A 138 1.90 -11.58 10.83
N ASP A 139 2.91 -11.49 11.69
CA ASP A 139 3.42 -10.20 12.18
C ASP A 139 4.20 -9.45 11.11
N GLU A 140 5.03 -10.15 10.33
CA GLU A 140 5.71 -9.58 9.17
C GLU A 140 4.71 -9.08 8.11
N ALA A 141 3.65 -9.84 7.84
CA ALA A 141 2.58 -9.44 6.92
C ALA A 141 1.89 -8.15 7.40
N LYS A 142 1.53 -8.08 8.68
CA LYS A 142 0.95 -6.87 9.29
C LYS A 142 1.88 -5.67 9.16
N GLY A 143 3.17 -5.87 9.42
CA GLY A 143 4.21 -4.87 9.23
C GLY A 143 4.32 -4.40 7.78
N LEU A 144 4.38 -5.33 6.83
CA LEU A 144 4.45 -5.04 5.40
C LEU A 144 3.25 -4.20 4.94
N VAL A 145 2.04 -4.57 5.32
CA VAL A 145 0.83 -3.81 4.98
C VAL A 145 0.88 -2.41 5.58
N ALA A 146 1.32 -2.26 6.82
CA ALA A 146 1.51 -0.96 7.45
C ALA A 146 2.52 -0.10 6.66
N PHE A 147 3.64 -0.70 6.28
CA PHE A 147 4.67 -0.07 5.46
C PHE A 147 4.12 0.37 4.09
N LEU A 148 3.39 -0.48 3.38
CA LEU A 148 2.78 -0.14 2.08
C LEU A 148 1.70 0.95 2.20
N LYS A 149 0.93 0.97 3.29
CA LYS A 149 -0.01 2.05 3.61
C LYS A 149 0.71 3.36 3.87
N HIS A 150 1.80 3.35 4.63
CA HIS A 150 2.65 4.52 4.86
C HIS A 150 3.29 5.03 3.55
N MET A 151 3.86 4.14 2.74
CA MET A 151 4.42 4.46 1.41
C MET A 151 3.39 5.17 0.51
N SER A 152 2.15 4.68 0.53
CA SER A 152 1.05 5.27 -0.24
C SER A 152 0.72 6.70 0.18
N SER A 153 1.01 7.07 1.43
CA SER A 153 0.78 8.41 1.97
C SER A 153 1.89 9.42 1.66
N ILE A 154 3.03 8.98 1.12
CA ILE A 154 4.16 9.86 0.80
C ILE A 154 3.84 10.72 -0.43
N ASP A 155 4.13 12.02 -0.34
CA ASP A 155 4.08 12.97 -1.45
C ASP A 155 5.34 12.84 -2.30
N THR A 156 5.19 12.03 -3.34
CA THR A 156 6.19 11.67 -4.34
C THR A 156 6.17 12.62 -5.55
N ASN A 157 5.57 13.81 -5.41
CA ASN A 157 5.41 14.80 -6.49
C ASN A 157 4.76 14.23 -7.77
N GLY A 158 3.67 13.48 -7.61
CA GLY A 158 2.90 12.98 -8.74
C GLY A 158 3.37 11.63 -9.30
N PHE A 159 4.24 10.91 -8.59
CA PHE A 159 4.60 9.53 -8.92
C PHE A 159 3.77 8.49 -8.13
N PRO A 160 3.28 7.42 -8.76
CA PRO A 160 3.24 7.20 -10.20
C PRO A 160 2.26 8.17 -10.86
N ARG A 161 2.48 8.42 -12.16
CA ARG A 161 1.65 9.33 -12.96
C ARG A 161 0.40 8.61 -13.43
N ASN A 162 -0.74 9.31 -13.40
CA ASN A 162 -2.04 8.80 -13.88
C ASN A 162 -2.52 7.56 -13.09
N PHE A 163 -2.20 7.49 -11.80
CA PHE A 163 -2.60 6.36 -10.97
C PHE A 163 -4.13 6.25 -10.92
N SER A 164 -4.85 7.34 -10.69
CA SER A 164 -6.31 7.30 -10.62
C SER A 164 -6.92 6.91 -11.97
N LYS A 165 -6.33 7.32 -13.11
CA LYS A 165 -6.79 6.85 -14.44
C LYS A 165 -6.73 5.33 -14.59
N THR A 166 -5.72 4.68 -14.02
CA THR A 166 -5.68 3.20 -13.99
C THR A 166 -6.79 2.63 -13.13
N VAL A 167 -7.19 3.31 -12.05
CA VAL A 167 -8.35 2.94 -11.22
C VAL A 167 -9.69 3.10 -11.97
N GLU A 168 -9.89 4.19 -12.70
CA GLU A 168 -11.09 4.34 -13.53
C GLU A 168 -11.12 3.31 -14.67
N THR A 169 -9.97 3.02 -15.28
CA THR A 169 -9.83 1.98 -16.31
C THR A 169 -10.13 0.59 -15.73
N PHE A 170 -9.68 0.30 -14.51
CA PHE A 170 -9.98 -0.94 -13.80
C PHE A 170 -11.49 -1.11 -13.56
N LYS A 171 -12.19 -0.05 -13.12
CA LYS A 171 -13.66 -0.06 -12.96
C LYS A 171 -14.39 -0.25 -14.29
N ALA A 172 -13.82 0.23 -15.38
CA ALA A 172 -14.37 0.08 -16.73
C ALA A 172 -14.02 -1.27 -17.40
N GLY A 173 -13.21 -2.12 -16.77
CA GLY A 173 -12.83 -3.43 -17.31
C GLY A 173 -11.85 -3.39 -18.49
N GLY A 174 -11.06 -2.31 -18.64
CA GLY A 174 -10.12 -2.15 -19.74
C GLY A 174 -8.89 -3.07 -19.63
N SER A 175 -8.50 -3.70 -20.74
CA SER A 175 -7.36 -4.64 -20.87
C SER A 175 -5.96 -3.98 -20.87
N HIS A 176 -5.85 -2.73 -20.44
CA HIS A 176 -4.62 -1.91 -20.53
C HIS A 176 -4.21 -1.30 -19.18
N ALA A 177 -4.13 -2.14 -18.14
CA ALA A 177 -3.32 -1.80 -16.97
C ALA A 177 -1.85 -2.09 -17.33
N HIS A 178 -1.05 -1.03 -17.50
CA HIS A 178 0.39 -1.12 -17.71
C HIS A 178 1.14 -1.19 -16.37
#